data_AF-A0A7X9AUJ2-F1
#
_entry.id   AF-A0A7X9AUJ2-F1
#
_cell.length_a   1.000
_cell.length_b   1.000
_cell.length_c   1.000
_cell.angle_alpha   90.00
_cell.angle_beta   90.00
_cell.angle_gamma   90.00
#
_symmetry.space_group_name_H-M   'P 1'
#
loop_
_entity.id
_entity.type
_entity.pdbx_description
1 polymer ?
#
loop_
_entity_poly.entity_id
_entity_poly.type
_entity_poly.pdbx_seq_one_letter_code
_entity_poly.pdbx_strand_id
1 'polypeptide(L)'
;MARRYGVQATAAETKAKSSRMNLVEDKVPPYEIPPLLKNKHGIDIVNAVDYCRHERPRRLGMIADAMYGPLPPRPDTLAFRTI
;
A
#
# COMPACT_ATOMS: atom_id res chain seq x y z
N MET A 1 -6.70 -21.99 -4.56
CA MET A 1 -5.66 -21.00 -4.96
C MET A 1 -5.00 -20.39 -3.71
N ALA A 2 -4.30 -21.18 -2.88
CA ALA A 2 -3.76 -20.71 -1.58
C ALA A 2 -2.24 -21.00 -1.40
N ARG A 3 -1.52 -21.35 -2.47
CA ARG A 3 -0.11 -21.77 -2.44
C ARG A 3 0.80 -20.92 -3.35
N ARG A 4 0.71 -19.59 -3.32
CA ARG A 4 1.65 -18.75 -4.11
C ARG A 4 2.39 -17.65 -3.35
N TYR A 5 2.04 -17.36 -2.10
CA TYR A 5 2.78 -16.37 -1.30
C TYR A 5 3.23 -17.01 0.00
N GLY A 6 4.30 -17.80 -0.10
CA GLY A 6 5.07 -18.26 1.06
C GLY A 6 5.94 -17.12 1.55
N VAL A 7 5.38 -16.21 2.34
CA VAL A 7 6.16 -15.37 3.25
C VAL A 7 5.76 -15.84 4.64
N GLN A 8 6.63 -16.62 5.28
CA GLN A 8 6.47 -16.89 6.71
C GLN A 8 6.61 -15.56 7.43
N ALA A 9 5.66 -15.26 8.31
CA ALA A 9 5.70 -14.08 9.14
C ALA A 9 7.06 -13.98 9.83
N THR A 10 7.74 -12.85 9.67
CA THR A 10 9.05 -12.61 10.27
C THR A 10 8.98 -12.75 11.79
N ALA A 11 10.12 -13.01 12.44
CA ALA A 11 10.20 -13.13 13.91
C ALA A 11 9.61 -11.89 14.64
N ALA A 12 9.61 -10.71 14.00
CA ALA A 12 8.97 -9.51 14.51
C ALA A 12 7.43 -9.60 14.49
N GLU A 13 6.85 -10.11 13.39
CA GLU A 13 5.40 -10.31 13.24
C GLU A 13 4.88 -11.42 14.16
N THR A 14 5.69 -12.45 14.44
CA THR A 14 5.33 -13.52 15.39
C THR A 14 5.49 -13.07 16.86
N LYS A 15 6.45 -12.19 17.17
CA LYS A 15 6.60 -11.61 18.53
C LYS A 15 5.45 -10.67 18.91
N ALA A 16 4.79 -10.07 17.93
CA ALA A 16 3.57 -9.27 18.14
C ALA A 16 2.38 -10.12 18.63
N LYS A 17 2.40 -11.44 18.43
CA LYS A 17 1.27 -12.33 18.75
C LYS A 17 1.08 -12.61 20.25
N SER A 18 1.93 -12.06 21.11
CA SER A 18 1.86 -12.23 22.58
C SER A 18 1.80 -10.91 23.38
N SER A 19 1.66 -9.74 22.75
CA SER A 19 1.77 -8.46 23.48
C SER A 19 0.49 -7.65 23.35
N ARG A 20 -0.03 -7.14 24.46
CA ARG A 20 -1.05 -6.08 24.49
C ARG A 20 -0.70 -5.01 23.44
N MET A 21 -1.72 -4.48 22.75
CA MET A 21 -1.59 -3.36 21.83
C MET A 21 -0.79 -2.24 22.51
N ASN A 22 0.23 -1.70 21.83
CA ASN A 22 0.96 -0.57 22.38
C ASN A 22 0.03 0.65 22.45
N LEU A 23 -0.12 1.23 23.64
CA LEU A 23 -0.89 2.44 23.90
C LEU A 23 -0.01 3.57 24.45
N VAL A 24 1.32 3.39 24.45
CA VAL A 24 2.29 4.31 25.05
C VAL A 24 3.25 4.82 23.97
N GLU A 25 3.31 6.15 23.81
CA GLU A 25 4.08 6.81 22.74
C GLU A 25 5.57 6.49 22.79
N ASP A 26 6.16 6.42 23.99
CA ASP A 26 7.59 6.12 24.19
C ASP A 26 7.97 4.66 23.85
N LYS A 27 6.99 3.81 23.54
CA LYS A 27 7.16 2.42 23.09
C LYS A 27 6.93 2.26 21.58
N VAL A 28 6.61 3.33 20.86
CA VAL A 28 6.49 3.29 19.39
C VAL A 28 7.90 3.09 18.82
N PRO A 29 8.15 2.02 18.04
CA PRO A 29 9.45 1.83 17.41
C PRO A 29 9.68 2.95 16.37
N PRO A 30 10.94 3.37 16.16
CA PRO A 30 11.25 4.29 15.07
C PRO A 30 10.88 3.65 13.73
N TYR A 31 10.35 4.45 12.81
CA TYR A 31 10.00 4.01 11.47
C TYR A 31 10.34 5.09 10.45
N GLU A 32 10.61 4.66 9.22
CA GLU A 32 10.86 5.55 8.09
C GLU A 32 9.69 5.48 7.12
N ILE A 33 9.12 6.64 6.79
CA ILE A 33 8.08 6.74 5.78
C ILE A 33 8.75 6.87 4.41
N PRO A 34 8.35 6.05 3.41
CA PRO A 34 8.86 6.21 2.05
C PRO A 34 8.66 7.65 1.53
N PRO A 35 9.67 8.23 0.86
CA PRO A 35 9.63 9.62 0.44
C PRO A 35 8.52 9.89 -0.58
N LEU A 36 7.57 10.76 -0.23
CA LEU A 36 6.39 11.03 -1.05
C LEU A 36 6.72 11.72 -2.38
N LEU A 37 7.77 12.54 -2.43
CA LEU A 37 8.15 13.31 -3.61
C LEU A 37 9.44 12.81 -4.26
N LYS A 38 9.77 11.53 -4.07
CA LYS A 38 10.81 10.86 -4.85
C LYS A 38 10.22 9.79 -5.74
N ASN A 39 10.78 9.68 -6.94
CA ASN A 39 10.44 8.60 -7.87
C ASN A 39 11.14 7.29 -7.47
N LYS A 40 10.89 6.21 -8.22
CA LYS A 40 11.50 4.89 -7.95
C LYS A 40 13.04 4.87 -7.99
N HIS A 41 13.67 5.90 -8.57
CA HIS A 41 15.12 6.06 -8.68
C HIS A 41 15.69 7.03 -7.64
N GLY A 42 14.87 7.56 -6.73
CA GLY A 42 15.29 8.54 -5.71
C GLY A 42 15.39 9.98 -6.21
N ILE A 43 14.99 10.25 -7.45
CA ILE A 43 14.97 11.60 -8.05
C ILE A 43 13.73 12.35 -7.59
N ASP A 44 13.89 13.63 -7.30
CA ASP A 44 12.81 14.47 -6.80
C ASP A 44 11.76 14.77 -7.87
N ILE A 45 10.49 14.68 -7.47
CA ILE A 45 9.31 15.02 -8.26
C ILE A 45 9.02 16.49 -7.98
N VAL A 46 9.42 17.36 -8.91
CA VAL A 46 9.39 18.82 -8.69
C VAL A 46 8.12 19.48 -9.19
N ASN A 47 7.27 18.76 -9.92
CA ASN A 47 6.06 19.32 -10.50
C ASN A 47 4.89 18.32 -10.56
N ALA A 48 3.69 18.87 -10.69
CA ALA A 48 2.45 18.11 -10.73
C ALA A 48 2.29 17.25 -12.00
N VAL A 49 2.88 17.67 -13.12
CA VAL A 49 2.79 16.96 -14.40
C VAL A 49 3.51 15.61 -14.30
N ASP A 50 4.73 15.62 -13.76
CA ASP A 50 5.54 14.41 -13.55
C ASP A 50 4.88 13.47 -12.55
N TYR A 51 4.31 14.03 -11.47
CA TYR A 51 3.55 13.25 -10.52
C TYR A 51 2.37 12.53 -11.19
N CYS A 52 1.52 13.28 -11.89
CA CYS A 52 0.29 12.74 -12.48
C CYS A 52 0.55 11.76 -13.63
N ARG A 53 1.59 11.99 -14.44
CA ARG A 53 1.91 11.16 -15.61
C ARG A 53 2.65 9.88 -15.25
N HIS A 54 3.53 9.92 -14.25
CA HIS A 54 4.46 8.81 -13.99
C HIS A 54 4.25 8.18 -12.60
N GLU A 55 4.26 8.99 -11.55
CA GLU A 55 4.34 8.47 -10.18
C GLU A 55 2.98 8.04 -9.64
N ARG A 56 1.90 8.75 -9.98
CA ARG A 56 0.55 8.38 -9.58
C ARG A 56 0.11 7.03 -10.16
N PRO A 57 0.23 6.74 -11.47
CA PRO A 57 -0.09 5.41 -12.01
C PRO A 57 0.77 4.31 -11.40
N ARG A 58 2.08 4.55 -11.22
CA ARG A 58 3.01 3.59 -10.62
C ARG A 58 2.61 3.22 -9.19
N ARG A 59 2.28 4.21 -8.35
CA ARG A 59 1.86 3.99 -6.96
C ARG A 59 0.53 3.27 -6.87
N LEU A 60 -0.43 3.61 -7.74
CA LEU A 60 -1.70 2.88 -7.80
C LEU A 60 -1.48 1.40 -8.14
N GLY A 61 -0.56 1.10 -9.06
CA GLY A 61 -0.13 -0.27 -9.34
C GLY A 61 0.42 -0.98 -8.10
N MET A 62 1.37 -0.34 -7.39
CA MET A 62 1.94 -0.91 -6.16
C MET A 62 0.88 -1.17 -5.08
N ILE A 63 -0.06 -0.23 -4.89
CA ILE A 63 -1.14 -0.33 -3.89
C ILE A 63 -2.11 -1.45 -4.28
N ALA A 64 -2.46 -1.57 -5.56
CA ALA A 64 -3.26 -2.67 -6.07
C ALA A 64 -2.57 -4.01 -5.86
N ASP A 65 -1.28 -4.13 -6.17
CA ASP A 65 -0.55 -5.39 -6.08
C ASP A 65 -0.30 -5.84 -4.63
N ALA A 66 0.00 -4.90 -3.73
CA ALA A 66 0.45 -5.22 -2.36
C ALA A 66 -0.67 -5.20 -1.31
N MET A 67 -1.74 -4.42 -1.51
CA MET A 67 -2.74 -4.17 -0.44
C MET A 67 -4.15 -4.62 -0.81
N TYR A 68 -4.69 -4.14 -1.93
CA TYR A 68 -6.15 -4.24 -2.19
C TYR A 68 -6.55 -5.17 -3.34
N GLY A 69 -5.59 -5.62 -4.16
CA GLY A 69 -5.84 -6.33 -5.40
C GLY A 69 -6.11 -5.40 -6.59
N PRO A 70 -6.07 -5.93 -7.83
CA PRO A 70 -6.38 -5.16 -9.03
C PRO A 70 -7.86 -4.78 -9.07
N LEU A 71 -8.13 -3.50 -9.38
CA LEU A 71 -9.50 -3.03 -9.60
C LEU A 71 -10.05 -3.62 -10.91
N PRO A 72 -11.22 -4.28 -10.90
CA PRO A 72 -11.86 -4.72 -12.14
C PRO A 72 -12.22 -3.51 -13.02
N PRO A 73 -12.34 -3.70 -14.34
CA PRO A 73 -12.76 -2.63 -15.23
C PRO A 73 -14.15 -2.12 -14.87
N ARG A 74 -14.44 -0.88 -15.24
CA ARG A 74 -15.78 -0.31 -15.14
C ARG A 74 -16.76 -1.23 -15.90
N PRO A 75 -17.88 -1.65 -15.28
CA PRO A 75 -18.89 -2.43 -15.98
C PRO A 75 -19.57 -1.58 -17.06
N ASP A 76 -19.91 -2.20 -18.20
CA ASP A 76 -20.56 -1.52 -19.33
C ASP A 76 -21.95 -0.97 -18.97
N THR A 77 -22.63 -1.65 -18.05
CA THR A 77 -23.95 -1.26 -17.55
C THR A 77 -23.93 -1.13 -16.05
N LEU A 78 -24.57 -0.08 -15.55
CA LEU A 78 -24.74 0.16 -14.13
C LEU A 78 -26.23 0.36 -13.88
N ALA A 79 -26.87 -0.64 -13.27
CA ALA A 79 -28.29 -0.63 -12.99
C ALA A 79 -28.52 -0.38 -11.49
N PHE A 80 -29.30 0.64 -11.19
CA PHE A 80 -29.75 0.92 -9.83
C PHE A 80 -31.17 0.36 -9.66
N ARG A 81 -31.41 -0.43 -8.61
CA ARG A 81 -32.77 -0.73 -8.18
C ARG A 81 -33.22 0.40 -7.25
N THR A 82 -34.26 1.13 -7.65
CA THR A 82 -35.03 1.98 -6.75
C THR A 82 -35.98 1.10 -5.93
N ILE A 83 -36.05 1.36 -4.63
CA ILE A 83 -37.01 0.74 -3.69
C ILE A 83 -38.35 1.45 -3.83
#